data_AF-A0A518FTZ6-F1
#
_entry.id   AF-A0A518FTZ6-F1
#
_cell.length_a   1.000
_cell.length_b   1.000
_cell.length_c   1.000
_cell.angle_alpha   90.00
_cell.angle_beta   90.00
_cell.angle_gamma   90.00
#
_symmetry.space_group_name_H-M   'P 1'
#
loop_
_entity.id
_entity.type
_entity.pdbx_description
1 polymer ?
#
loop_
_entity_poly.entity_id
_entity_poly.type
_entity_poly.pdbx_seq_one_letter_code
_entity_poly.pdbx_strand_id
1 'polypeptide(L)'
;MPVYLLTATDQHGKRDTHRVNAESAQEACSDFEAKGYGDIVLHNDDAFAAAADLNPVKVEGEHAPTPAEMVQLLDQSNVGFFLFLLKKLYWQFRWGILALIGLLVLKWYINTPFSTLELILCSLYLVPVVLAVRGAYFSSARKYHQLMQAASWGRWQEVLDLAPRLRGVINDFELSVQEACALTGLGRLEAGLERIREYADSPDVPRWMYLGRLAELYGMVNDRKQFIECMKLACEDAPGNPAVQLDYAYALLKFQENLPLAQKLISEVEQQQLGEMLEALLPHMKGILALNQGHLREAEECFLSGVSQLSQKAASQPLTQYFVDLNRAYLAVTYAELGDFKAAEKFYQLAESRLKTLDNSLILERYQSALK
;
A
#
# COMPACT_ATOMS: atom_id res chain seq x y z
N MET A 1 -12.89 15.24 -8.19
CA MET A 1 -13.08 15.22 -6.72
C MET A 1 -12.63 13.84 -6.26
N PRO A 2 -11.77 13.78 -5.25
CA PRO A 2 -11.26 12.53 -4.70
C PRO A 2 -12.36 11.59 -4.25
N VAL A 3 -12.05 10.30 -4.26
CA VAL A 3 -13.00 9.24 -3.93
C VAL A 3 -12.52 8.42 -2.73
N TYR A 4 -13.37 8.37 -1.71
CA TYR A 4 -13.13 7.63 -0.47
C TYR A 4 -14.02 6.39 -0.38
N LEU A 5 -13.47 5.33 0.21
CA LEU A 5 -14.13 4.06 0.50
C LEU A 5 -14.31 3.96 2.01
N LEU A 6 -15.56 3.95 2.44
CA LEU A 6 -15.94 3.95 3.85
C LEU A 6 -16.87 2.76 4.11
N THR A 7 -16.66 2.02 5.20
CA THR A 7 -17.66 1.09 5.72
C THR A 7 -18.23 1.65 7.00
N ALA A 8 -19.55 1.79 7.10
CA ALA A 8 -20.20 2.37 8.27
C ALA A 8 -21.50 1.64 8.62
N THR A 9 -21.93 1.77 9.87
CA THR A 9 -23.19 1.22 10.38
C THR A 9 -24.25 2.32 10.41
N ASP A 10 -25.39 2.10 9.78
CA ASP A 10 -26.51 3.05 9.80
C ASP A 10 -27.27 3.05 11.14
N GLN A 11 -28.18 4.01 11.31
CA GLN A 11 -29.06 4.12 12.49
C GLN A 11 -29.96 2.89 12.74
N HIS A 12 -30.08 1.99 11.76
CA HIS A 12 -30.86 0.75 11.86
C HIS A 12 -29.97 -0.47 12.15
N GLY A 13 -28.67 -0.27 12.37
CA GLY A 13 -27.69 -1.32 12.65
C GLY A 13 -27.19 -2.07 11.42
N LYS A 14 -27.47 -1.59 10.20
CA LYS A 14 -27.00 -2.19 8.96
C LYS A 14 -25.62 -1.65 8.59
N ARG A 15 -24.66 -2.54 8.38
CA ARG A 15 -23.29 -2.20 7.99
C ARG A 15 -23.09 -2.35 6.48
N ASP A 16 -22.78 -1.25 5.80
CA ASP A 16 -22.59 -1.21 4.35
C ASP A 16 -21.31 -0.44 3.97
N THR A 17 -20.75 -0.74 2.79
CA THR A 17 -19.58 -0.06 2.23
C THR A 17 -20.01 0.93 1.16
N HIS A 18 -19.51 2.16 1.25
CA HIS A 18 -19.89 3.31 0.43
C HIS A 18 -18.68 3.87 -0.32
N ARG A 19 -18.97 4.41 -1.51
CA ARG A 19 -18.04 5.23 -2.29
C ARG A 19 -18.49 6.69 -2.18
N VAL A 20 -17.63 7.57 -1.68
CA VAL A 20 -17.97 8.94 -1.31
C VAL A 20 -17.02 9.90 -2.01
N ASN A 21 -17.57 10.95 -2.63
CA ASN A 21 -16.76 12.04 -3.15
C ASN A 21 -16.68 13.14 -2.09
N ALA A 22 -15.48 13.54 -1.70
CA ALA A 22 -15.24 14.61 -0.73
C ALA A 22 -13.92 15.33 -1.09
N GLU A 23 -13.64 16.48 -0.48
CA GLU A 23 -12.35 17.16 -0.64
C GLU A 23 -11.25 16.55 0.23
N SER A 24 -11.63 15.89 1.34
CA SER A 24 -10.70 15.18 2.23
C SER A 24 -11.34 13.94 2.86
N ALA A 25 -10.50 13.03 3.35
CA ALA A 25 -10.93 11.87 4.12
C ALA A 25 -11.70 12.26 5.39
N GLN A 26 -11.25 13.33 6.07
CA GLN A 26 -11.92 13.84 7.27
C GLN A 26 -13.33 14.36 6.97
N GLU A 27 -13.49 15.10 5.86
CA GLU A 27 -14.80 15.57 5.42
C GLU A 27 -15.72 14.39 5.08
N ALA A 28 -15.21 13.37 4.37
CA ALA A 28 -15.98 12.18 4.05
C ALA A 28 -16.52 11.46 5.29
N CYS A 29 -15.70 11.35 6.35
CA CYS A 29 -16.12 10.78 7.63
C CYS A 29 -17.12 11.69 8.35
N SER A 30 -16.86 13.00 8.44
CA SER A 30 -17.73 13.96 9.12
C SER A 30 -19.13 14.01 8.49
N ASP A 31 -19.21 13.93 7.16
CA ASP A 31 -20.46 13.84 6.41
C ASP A 31 -21.28 12.60 6.76
N PHE A 32 -20.62 11.48 7.06
CA PHE A 32 -21.28 10.23 7.47
C PHE A 32 -21.75 10.30 8.92
N GLU A 33 -20.94 10.83 9.81
CA GLU A 33 -21.33 11.09 11.21
C GLU A 33 -22.55 12.02 11.26
N ALA A 34 -22.57 13.09 10.46
CA ALA A 34 -23.69 14.02 10.37
C ALA A 34 -24.99 13.37 9.85
N LYS A 35 -24.88 12.30 9.05
CA LYS A 35 -26.01 11.50 8.55
C LYS A 35 -26.46 10.43 9.56
N GLY A 36 -25.84 10.35 10.74
CA GLY A 36 -26.19 9.40 11.80
C GLY A 36 -25.56 8.01 11.62
N TYR A 37 -24.52 7.88 10.78
CA TYR A 37 -23.73 6.66 10.72
C TYR A 37 -22.75 6.59 11.90
N GLY A 38 -22.54 5.37 12.42
CA GLY A 38 -21.54 5.06 13.45
C GLY A 38 -20.59 3.95 12.98
N ASP A 39 -19.59 3.63 13.81
CA ASP A 39 -18.56 2.61 13.55
C ASP A 39 -17.92 2.72 12.15
N ILE A 40 -17.55 3.95 11.79
CA ILE A 40 -16.99 4.28 10.47
C ILE A 40 -15.57 3.71 10.37
N VAL A 41 -15.31 2.99 9.29
CA VAL A 41 -13.98 2.49 8.92
C VAL A 41 -13.60 3.08 7.58
N LEU A 42 -12.51 3.83 7.55
CA LEU A 42 -11.93 4.41 6.35
C LEU A 42 -10.92 3.44 5.73
N HIS A 43 -11.15 3.01 4.49
CA HIS A 43 -10.29 2.03 3.82
C HIS A 43 -9.17 2.66 3.00
N ASN A 44 -9.27 3.94 2.65
CA ASN A 44 -8.26 4.68 1.90
C ASN A 44 -8.12 6.11 2.41
N ASP A 45 -6.91 6.64 2.40
CA ASP A 45 -6.61 8.02 2.84
C ASP A 45 -6.52 8.98 1.65
N ASP A 46 -6.22 10.25 1.94
CA ASP A 46 -6.03 11.30 0.94
C ASP A 46 -4.89 10.99 -0.04
N ALA A 47 -3.84 10.30 0.43
CA ALA A 47 -2.71 9.88 -0.39
C ALA A 47 -3.13 8.85 -1.45
N PHE A 48 -3.87 7.84 -1.03
CA PHE A 48 -4.43 6.84 -1.92
C PHE A 48 -5.46 7.44 -2.88
N ALA A 49 -6.36 8.31 -2.38
CA ALA A 49 -7.38 8.93 -3.20
C ALA A 49 -6.78 9.82 -4.30
N ALA A 50 -5.77 10.63 -3.97
CA ALA A 50 -5.06 11.44 -4.95
C ALA A 50 -4.28 10.57 -5.98
N ALA A 51 -3.65 9.47 -5.53
CA ALA A 51 -2.98 8.54 -6.45
C ALA A 51 -3.97 7.82 -7.38
N ALA A 52 -5.18 7.51 -6.91
CA ALA A 52 -6.25 6.94 -7.71
C ALA A 52 -6.81 7.94 -8.72
N ASP A 53 -6.94 9.21 -8.35
CA ASP A 53 -7.37 10.29 -9.26
C ASP A 53 -6.37 10.50 -10.42
N LEU A 54 -5.08 10.30 -10.17
CA LEU A 54 -4.03 10.31 -11.21
C LEU A 54 -4.14 9.14 -12.19
N ASN A 55 -4.75 8.02 -11.78
CA ASN A 55 -4.96 6.85 -12.62
C ASN A 55 -6.45 6.45 -12.62
N PRO A 56 -7.33 7.29 -13.20
CA PRO A 56 -8.76 7.05 -13.14
C PRO A 56 -9.06 5.80 -13.95
N VAL A 57 -9.28 4.68 -13.26
CA VAL A 57 -9.76 3.48 -13.92
C VAL A 57 -11.15 3.82 -14.42
N LYS A 58 -11.31 3.98 -15.74
CA LYS A 58 -12.59 4.17 -16.41
C LYS A 58 -13.43 2.91 -16.29
N VAL A 59 -13.96 2.64 -15.09
CA VAL A 59 -14.91 1.57 -14.85
C VAL A 59 -16.29 2.21 -14.72
N GLU A 60 -16.78 2.72 -15.83
CA GLU A 60 -18.19 3.11 -15.96
C GLU A 60 -18.95 1.99 -16.66
N GLY A 61 -20.06 1.55 -16.05
CA GLY A 61 -20.96 0.52 -16.60
C GLY A 61 -21.45 -0.49 -15.56
N GLU A 62 -22.43 -1.32 -15.94
CA GLU A 62 -23.06 -2.37 -15.12
C GLU A 62 -22.10 -3.46 -14.61
N HIS A 63 -20.83 -3.42 -15.02
CA HIS A 63 -19.80 -4.38 -14.63
C HIS A 63 -18.69 -3.80 -13.73
N ALA A 64 -18.85 -2.55 -13.28
CA ALA A 64 -17.94 -1.95 -12.32
C ALA A 64 -17.94 -2.71 -10.99
N PRO A 65 -16.78 -2.89 -10.34
CA PRO A 65 -16.73 -3.52 -9.03
C PRO A 65 -17.53 -2.69 -8.03
N THR A 66 -18.31 -3.37 -7.19
CA THR A 66 -19.01 -2.71 -6.08
C THR A 66 -18.00 -2.12 -5.09
N PRO A 67 -18.38 -1.15 -4.25
CA PRO A 67 -17.47 -0.61 -3.23
C PRO A 67 -16.88 -1.70 -2.31
N ALA A 68 -17.69 -2.70 -1.94
CA ALA A 68 -17.23 -3.86 -1.18
C ALA A 68 -16.24 -4.74 -1.97
N GLU A 69 -16.45 -4.92 -3.29
CA GLU A 69 -15.47 -5.59 -4.15
C GLU A 69 -14.16 -4.79 -4.25
N MET A 70 -14.23 -3.44 -4.31
CA MET A 70 -13.03 -2.60 -4.34
C MET A 70 -12.19 -2.78 -3.07
N VAL A 71 -12.82 -2.78 -1.89
CA VAL A 71 -12.14 -3.05 -0.61
C VAL A 71 -11.52 -4.46 -0.60
N GLN A 72 -12.26 -5.47 -1.07
CA GLN A 72 -11.72 -6.83 -1.16
C GLN A 72 -10.51 -6.95 -2.10
N LEU A 73 -10.43 -6.12 -3.15
CA LEU A 73 -9.34 -6.14 -4.10
C LEU A 73 -8.06 -5.47 -3.58
N LEU A 74 -8.14 -4.60 -2.57
CA LEU A 74 -6.96 -3.94 -1.97
C LEU A 74 -5.98 -4.94 -1.35
N ASP A 75 -6.48 -6.03 -0.77
CA ASP A 75 -5.67 -6.97 0.02
C ASP A 75 -5.47 -8.35 -0.66
N GLN A 76 -6.01 -8.55 -1.86
CA GLN A 76 -6.03 -9.87 -2.50
C GLN A 76 -4.68 -10.27 -3.12
N SER A 77 -4.27 -11.51 -2.83
CA SER A 77 -3.19 -12.18 -3.56
C SER A 77 -3.61 -12.52 -5.00
N ASN A 78 -2.65 -12.80 -5.89
CA ASN A 78 -2.92 -13.21 -7.27
C ASN A 78 -3.85 -14.45 -7.36
N VAL A 79 -3.74 -15.38 -6.40
CA VAL A 79 -4.62 -16.56 -6.32
C VAL A 79 -6.03 -16.15 -5.89
N GLY A 80 -6.14 -15.24 -4.92
CA GLY A 80 -7.43 -14.66 -4.51
C GLY A 80 -8.12 -13.97 -5.68
N PHE A 81 -7.40 -13.12 -6.41
CA PHE A 81 -7.90 -12.43 -7.59
C PHE A 81 -8.29 -13.40 -8.72
N PHE A 82 -7.50 -14.45 -8.95
CA PHE A 82 -7.84 -15.52 -9.89
C PHE A 82 -9.17 -16.19 -9.52
N LEU A 83 -9.34 -16.60 -8.26
CA LEU A 83 -10.58 -17.24 -7.79
C LEU A 83 -11.77 -16.28 -7.85
N PHE A 84 -11.57 -15.01 -7.53
CA PHE A 84 -12.57 -13.95 -7.65
C PHE A 84 -13.04 -13.79 -9.11
N LEU A 85 -12.11 -13.59 -10.05
CA LEU A 85 -12.42 -13.48 -11.48
C LEU A 85 -13.09 -14.75 -12.01
N LEU A 86 -12.58 -15.92 -11.63
CA LEU A 86 -13.12 -17.21 -12.04
C LEU A 86 -14.58 -17.37 -11.59
N LYS A 87 -14.86 -17.07 -10.32
CA LYS A 87 -16.22 -17.09 -9.76
C LYS A 87 -17.13 -16.09 -10.49
N LYS A 88 -16.67 -14.86 -10.72
CA LYS A 88 -17.43 -13.80 -11.39
C LYS A 88 -17.78 -14.20 -12.83
N LEU A 89 -16.80 -14.70 -13.58
CA LEU A 89 -17.00 -15.17 -14.95
C LEU A 89 -17.96 -16.37 -15.00
N TYR A 90 -17.76 -17.40 -14.18
CA TYR A 90 -18.68 -18.56 -14.18
C TYR A 90 -20.09 -18.19 -13.74
N TRP A 91 -20.25 -17.25 -12.81
CA TRP A 91 -21.57 -16.74 -12.44
C TRP A 91 -22.28 -16.05 -13.60
N GLN A 92 -21.56 -15.28 -14.42
CA GLN A 92 -22.10 -14.67 -15.63
C GLN A 92 -22.54 -15.75 -16.65
N PHE A 93 -21.80 -16.85 -16.75
CA PHE A 93 -22.12 -17.98 -17.64
C PHE A 93 -23.09 -19.02 -17.07
N ARG A 94 -23.63 -18.81 -15.85
CA ARG A 94 -24.38 -19.85 -15.10
C ARG A 94 -25.53 -20.48 -15.89
N TRP A 95 -26.28 -19.69 -16.65
CA TRP A 95 -27.41 -20.21 -17.44
C TRP A 95 -26.94 -21.05 -18.62
N GLY A 96 -25.85 -20.64 -19.27
CA GLY A 96 -25.21 -21.44 -20.32
C GLY A 96 -24.70 -22.78 -19.77
N ILE A 97 -24.11 -22.78 -18.57
CA ILE A 97 -23.63 -24.02 -17.93
C ILE A 97 -24.79 -24.96 -17.64
N LEU A 98 -25.89 -24.46 -17.08
CA LEU A 98 -27.09 -25.25 -16.81
C LEU A 98 -27.70 -25.83 -18.10
N ALA A 99 -27.75 -25.05 -19.17
CA ALA A 99 -28.21 -25.53 -20.48
C ALA A 99 -27.33 -26.65 -21.04
N LEU A 100 -26.00 -26.52 -20.93
CA LEU A 100 -25.07 -27.57 -21.35
C LEU A 100 -25.26 -28.84 -20.51
N ILE A 101 -25.33 -28.74 -19.18
CA ILE A 101 -25.55 -29.88 -18.30
C ILE A 101 -26.86 -30.59 -18.66
N GLY A 102 -27.94 -29.85 -18.88
CA GLY A 102 -29.22 -30.41 -19.32
C GLY A 102 -29.11 -31.18 -20.64
N LEU A 103 -28.37 -30.64 -21.62
CA LEU A 103 -28.13 -31.29 -22.90
C LEU A 103 -27.30 -32.57 -22.75
N LEU A 104 -26.26 -32.56 -21.90
CA LEU A 104 -25.44 -33.73 -21.61
C LEU A 104 -26.24 -34.84 -20.91
N VAL A 105 -27.09 -34.49 -19.94
CA VAL A 105 -27.97 -35.45 -19.25
C VAL A 105 -29.00 -36.05 -20.20
N LEU A 106 -29.60 -35.22 -21.08
CA LEU A 106 -30.55 -35.69 -22.08
C LEU A 106 -29.91 -36.69 -23.06
N LYS A 107 -28.68 -36.39 -23.52
CA LYS A 107 -27.94 -37.31 -24.40
C LYS A 107 -27.52 -38.59 -23.72
N TRP A 108 -27.11 -38.51 -22.46
CA TRP A 108 -26.81 -39.70 -21.66
C TRP A 108 -28.05 -40.59 -21.52
N TYR A 109 -29.23 -39.99 -21.31
CA TYR A 109 -30.50 -40.71 -21.25
C TYR A 109 -30.90 -41.36 -22.59
N ILE A 110 -30.67 -40.69 -23.72
CA ILE A 110 -31.01 -41.18 -25.07
C ILE A 110 -29.87 -42.07 -25.66
N ASN A 111 -28.76 -42.24 -24.93
CA ASN A 111 -27.62 -43.07 -25.31
C ASN A 111 -27.01 -42.72 -26.69
N THR A 112 -26.96 -41.43 -27.00
CA THR A 112 -26.46 -40.91 -28.29
C THR A 112 -24.99 -40.53 -28.17
N PRO A 113 -24.12 -40.84 -29.16
CA PRO A 113 -22.72 -40.45 -29.10
C PRO A 113 -22.55 -38.92 -29.09
N PHE A 114 -21.45 -38.48 -28.48
CA PHE A 114 -21.07 -37.07 -28.47
C PHE A 114 -20.68 -36.61 -29.87
N SER A 115 -21.24 -35.47 -30.28
CA SER A 115 -20.87 -34.84 -31.55
C SER A 115 -19.62 -33.98 -31.38
N THR A 116 -18.89 -33.73 -32.47
CA THR A 116 -17.74 -32.81 -32.45
C THR A 116 -18.12 -31.40 -31.99
N LEU A 117 -19.34 -30.95 -32.31
CA LEU A 117 -19.86 -29.65 -31.88
C LEU A 117 -20.04 -29.57 -30.35
N GLU A 118 -20.43 -30.66 -29.69
CA GLU A 118 -20.53 -30.70 -28.23
C GLU A 118 -19.17 -30.64 -27.55
N LEU A 119 -18.16 -31.30 -28.12
CA LEU A 119 -16.79 -31.19 -27.62
C LEU A 119 -16.27 -29.74 -27.73
N ILE A 120 -16.58 -29.04 -28.83
CA ILE A 120 -16.25 -27.62 -29.01
C ILE A 120 -17.01 -26.77 -27.98
N LEU A 121 -18.31 -26.99 -27.78
CA LEU A 121 -19.11 -26.30 -26.77
C LEU A 121 -18.55 -26.51 -25.37
N CYS A 122 -18.22 -27.74 -24.98
CA CYS A 122 -17.56 -28.05 -23.71
C CYS A 122 -16.22 -27.31 -23.56
N SER A 123 -15.41 -27.23 -24.64
CA SER A 123 -14.13 -26.52 -24.62
C SER A 123 -14.28 -25.00 -24.40
N LEU A 124 -15.39 -24.40 -24.86
CA LEU A 124 -15.68 -22.98 -24.63
C LEU A 124 -15.88 -22.67 -23.13
N TYR A 125 -16.27 -23.64 -22.30
CA TYR A 125 -16.37 -23.44 -20.84
C TYR A 125 -15.01 -23.46 -20.12
N LEU A 126 -13.91 -23.75 -20.83
CA LEU A 126 -12.55 -23.51 -20.34
C LEU A 126 -12.11 -22.06 -20.59
N VAL A 127 -12.80 -21.29 -21.45
CA VAL A 127 -12.46 -19.89 -21.73
C VAL A 127 -12.46 -19.03 -20.47
N PRO A 128 -13.44 -19.12 -19.54
CA PRO A 128 -13.37 -18.43 -18.24
C PRO A 128 -12.08 -18.72 -17.45
N VAL A 129 -11.59 -19.96 -17.47
CA VAL A 129 -10.33 -20.35 -16.81
C VAL A 129 -9.16 -19.63 -17.48
N VAL A 130 -9.09 -19.68 -18.81
CA VAL A 130 -8.01 -19.03 -19.58
C VAL A 130 -8.01 -17.52 -19.37
N LEU A 131 -9.18 -16.88 -19.39
CA LEU A 131 -9.33 -15.44 -19.12
C LEU A 131 -8.94 -15.08 -17.69
N ALA A 132 -9.35 -15.87 -16.69
CA ALA A 132 -8.97 -15.67 -15.30
C ALA A 132 -7.45 -15.84 -15.10
N VAL A 133 -6.83 -16.87 -15.71
CA VAL A 133 -5.37 -17.06 -15.67
C VAL A 133 -4.66 -15.88 -16.32
N ARG A 134 -5.13 -15.44 -17.50
CA ARG A 134 -4.56 -14.28 -18.20
C ARG A 134 -4.67 -13.01 -17.36
N GLY A 135 -5.83 -12.75 -16.76
CA GLY A 135 -6.08 -11.59 -15.91
C GLY A 135 -5.26 -11.60 -14.62
N ALA A 136 -5.10 -12.75 -13.98
CA ALA A 136 -4.33 -12.84 -12.73
C ALA A 136 -2.81 -12.87 -12.93
N TYR A 137 -2.33 -13.56 -13.97
CA TYR A 137 -0.90 -13.85 -14.11
C TYR A 137 -0.18 -13.08 -15.22
N PHE A 138 -0.92 -12.48 -16.16
CA PHE A 138 -0.34 -11.73 -17.29
C PHE A 138 -0.83 -10.28 -17.35
N SER A 139 -1.50 -9.79 -16.31
CA SER A 139 -1.95 -8.40 -16.22
C SER A 139 -0.82 -7.43 -15.92
N SER A 140 -1.04 -6.17 -16.28
CA SER A 140 -0.17 -5.06 -15.90
C SER A 140 -0.10 -4.87 -14.38
N ALA A 141 -1.13 -5.27 -13.63
CA ALA A 141 -1.13 -5.28 -12.17
C ALA A 141 -0.01 -6.18 -11.60
N ARG A 142 0.23 -7.36 -12.20
CA ARG A 142 1.35 -8.21 -11.79
C ARG A 142 2.70 -7.56 -12.09
N LYS A 143 2.85 -6.97 -13.27
CA LYS A 143 4.09 -6.28 -13.65
C LYS A 143 4.37 -5.09 -12.72
N TYR A 144 3.32 -4.35 -12.34
CA TYR A 144 3.40 -3.29 -11.34
C TYR A 144 3.80 -3.84 -9.97
N HIS A 145 3.17 -4.93 -9.52
CA HIS A 145 3.54 -5.59 -8.28
C HIS A 145 5.00 -6.07 -8.27
N GLN A 146 5.50 -6.60 -9.39
CA GLN A 146 6.92 -6.95 -9.56
C GLN A 146 7.82 -5.72 -9.47
N LEU A 147 7.43 -4.61 -10.10
CA LEU A 147 8.16 -3.35 -10.00
C LEU A 147 8.20 -2.83 -8.55
N MET A 148 7.06 -2.81 -7.85
CA MET A 148 6.98 -2.41 -6.44
C MET A 148 7.77 -3.36 -5.52
N GLN A 149 7.79 -4.66 -5.84
CA GLN A 149 8.60 -5.64 -5.12
C GLN A 149 10.10 -5.44 -5.37
N ALA A 150 10.52 -5.13 -6.59
CA ALA A 150 11.90 -4.79 -6.90
C ALA A 150 12.32 -3.51 -6.15
N ALA A 151 11.47 -2.47 -6.18
CA ALA A 151 11.70 -1.21 -5.49
C ALA A 151 11.81 -1.40 -3.97
N SER A 152 10.91 -2.15 -3.34
CA SER A 152 10.96 -2.38 -1.88
C SER A 152 12.19 -3.17 -1.43
N TRP A 153 12.80 -3.93 -2.33
CA TRP A 153 14.05 -4.67 -2.13
C TRP A 153 15.29 -3.94 -2.67
N GLY A 154 15.19 -2.66 -3.07
CA GLY A 154 16.34 -1.92 -3.58
C GLY A 154 16.97 -2.52 -4.85
N ARG A 155 16.22 -3.32 -5.62
CA ARG A 155 16.68 -3.91 -6.89
C ARG A 155 16.50 -2.89 -8.00
N TRP A 156 17.25 -1.80 -7.91
CA TRP A 156 17.05 -0.59 -8.71
C TRP A 156 17.17 -0.82 -10.22
N GLN A 157 18.11 -1.67 -10.67
CA GLN A 157 18.22 -2.00 -12.09
C GLN A 157 16.98 -2.74 -12.61
N GLU A 158 16.41 -3.65 -11.81
CA GLU A 158 15.19 -4.38 -12.17
C GLU A 158 13.99 -3.43 -12.30
N VAL A 159 13.91 -2.38 -11.45
CA VAL A 159 12.90 -1.33 -11.56
C VAL A 159 13.01 -0.60 -12.92
N LEU A 160 14.22 -0.19 -13.31
CA LEU A 160 14.46 0.49 -14.59
C LEU A 160 14.15 -0.41 -15.79
N ASP A 161 14.41 -1.72 -15.71
CA ASP A 161 14.12 -2.66 -16.78
C ASP A 161 12.61 -2.95 -16.93
N LEU A 162 11.86 -2.89 -15.82
CA LEU A 162 10.41 -3.10 -15.78
C LEU A 162 9.61 -1.85 -16.17
N ALA A 163 10.08 -0.66 -15.82
CA ALA A 163 9.35 0.59 -15.99
C ALA A 163 8.84 0.85 -17.43
N PRO A 164 9.65 0.65 -18.50
CA PRO A 164 9.18 0.85 -19.89
C PRO A 164 7.97 -0.01 -20.27
N ARG A 165 7.76 -1.17 -19.63
CA ARG A 165 6.66 -2.10 -19.92
C ARG A 165 5.33 -1.68 -19.30
N LEU A 166 5.34 -0.64 -18.46
CA LEU A 166 4.20 -0.12 -17.73
C LEU A 166 3.74 1.28 -18.21
N ARG A 167 4.50 1.90 -19.12
CA ARG A 167 4.14 3.18 -19.75
C ARG A 167 2.79 3.09 -20.44
N GLY A 168 1.96 4.13 -20.24
CA GLY A 168 0.59 4.19 -20.77
C GLY A 168 -0.40 3.24 -20.10
N VAL A 169 0.01 2.46 -19.09
CA VAL A 169 -0.89 1.66 -18.26
C VAL A 169 -0.97 2.18 -16.84
N ILE A 170 0.16 2.66 -16.32
CA ILE A 170 0.25 3.34 -15.04
C ILE A 170 0.41 4.82 -15.33
N ASN A 171 -0.06 5.65 -14.40
CA ASN A 171 0.16 7.08 -14.45
C ASN A 171 1.67 7.40 -14.57
N ASP A 172 1.99 8.36 -15.44
CA ASP A 172 3.36 8.71 -15.77
C ASP A 172 4.12 9.34 -14.58
N PHE A 173 3.44 10.05 -13.68
CA PHE A 173 4.06 10.58 -12.47
C PHE A 173 4.55 9.45 -11.56
N GLU A 174 3.70 8.47 -11.22
CA GLU A 174 4.11 7.32 -10.39
C GLU A 174 5.28 6.56 -11.03
N LEU A 175 5.22 6.32 -12.34
CA LEU A 175 6.31 5.63 -13.03
C LEU A 175 7.61 6.44 -13.04
N SER A 176 7.53 7.75 -13.22
CA SER A 176 8.68 8.66 -13.19
C SER A 176 9.31 8.74 -11.81
N VAL A 177 8.50 8.68 -10.75
CA VAL A 177 8.96 8.59 -9.36
C VAL A 177 9.71 7.28 -9.13
N GLN A 178 9.18 6.14 -9.57
CA GLN A 178 9.86 4.85 -9.40
C GLN A 178 11.19 4.79 -10.19
N GLU A 179 11.22 5.35 -11.41
CA GLU A 179 12.45 5.52 -12.19
C GLU A 179 13.45 6.46 -11.46
N ALA A 180 12.96 7.55 -10.86
CA ALA A 180 13.79 8.49 -10.10
C ALA A 180 14.38 7.85 -8.84
N CYS A 181 13.59 7.12 -8.05
CA CYS A 181 14.08 6.37 -6.89
C CYS A 181 15.15 5.36 -7.32
N ALA A 182 14.92 4.62 -8.42
CA ALA A 182 15.91 3.68 -8.93
C ALA A 182 17.21 4.36 -9.38
N LEU A 183 17.14 5.50 -10.08
CA LEU A 183 18.33 6.28 -10.46
C LEU A 183 19.09 6.76 -9.22
N THR A 184 18.39 7.32 -8.25
CA THR A 184 18.99 7.79 -6.99
C THR A 184 19.63 6.65 -6.20
N GLY A 185 18.95 5.50 -6.10
CA GLY A 185 19.49 4.30 -5.46
C GLY A 185 20.73 3.70 -6.15
N LEU A 186 20.95 4.01 -7.43
CA LEU A 186 22.18 3.71 -8.16
C LEU A 186 23.25 4.81 -8.03
N GLY A 187 23.07 5.76 -7.12
CA GLY A 187 24.00 6.87 -6.87
C GLY A 187 23.86 8.03 -7.87
N ARG A 188 22.75 8.12 -8.62
CA ARG A 188 22.52 9.15 -9.66
C ARG A 188 21.42 10.13 -9.24
N LEU A 189 21.61 10.79 -8.10
CA LEU A 189 20.63 11.73 -7.52
C LEU A 189 20.16 12.80 -8.52
N GLU A 190 21.08 13.49 -9.19
CA GLU A 190 20.73 14.55 -10.14
C GLU A 190 19.83 14.06 -11.29
N ALA A 191 20.08 12.84 -11.78
CA ALA A 191 19.24 12.24 -12.81
C ALA A 191 17.85 11.88 -12.27
N GLY A 192 17.76 11.44 -11.01
CA GLY A 192 16.49 11.21 -10.33
C GLY A 192 15.70 12.50 -10.13
N LEU A 193 16.36 13.58 -9.69
CA LEU A 193 15.75 14.90 -9.52
C LEU A 193 15.24 15.46 -10.86
N GLU A 194 16.03 15.35 -11.92
CA GLU A 194 15.61 15.77 -13.26
C GLU A 194 14.36 15.00 -13.72
N ARG A 195 14.30 13.70 -13.41
CA ARG A 195 13.24 12.81 -13.89
C ARG A 195 11.84 13.21 -13.41
N ILE A 196 11.73 13.80 -12.21
CA ILE A 196 10.46 14.24 -11.64
C ILE A 196 10.26 15.76 -11.71
N ARG A 197 11.25 16.53 -12.19
CA ARG A 197 11.21 18.00 -12.17
C ARG A 197 9.98 18.59 -12.86
N GLU A 198 9.55 17.99 -13.96
CA GLU A 198 8.39 18.47 -14.73
C GLU A 198 7.07 18.47 -13.93
N TYR A 199 6.99 17.68 -12.85
CA TYR A 199 5.80 17.58 -12.01
C TYR A 199 5.74 18.61 -10.89
N ALA A 200 6.81 19.39 -10.67
CA ALA A 200 6.86 20.38 -9.59
C ALA A 200 5.73 21.43 -9.68
N ASP A 201 5.40 21.84 -10.91
CA ASP A 201 4.37 22.84 -11.22
C ASP A 201 3.17 22.23 -11.96
N SER A 202 3.04 20.89 -11.95
CA SER A 202 1.93 20.22 -12.63
C SER A 202 0.61 20.49 -11.92
N PRO A 203 -0.46 20.91 -12.63
CA PRO A 203 -1.78 21.09 -12.02
C PRO A 203 -2.45 19.76 -11.63
N ASP A 204 -1.99 18.64 -12.21
CA ASP A 204 -2.58 17.31 -11.98
C ASP A 204 -2.01 16.63 -10.73
N VAL A 205 -0.80 17.03 -10.30
CA VAL A 205 -0.11 16.42 -9.15
C VAL A 205 -0.17 17.39 -7.97
N PRO A 206 -0.81 17.03 -6.84
CA PRO A 206 -0.81 17.87 -5.66
C PRO A 206 0.63 18.16 -5.19
N ARG A 207 0.90 19.42 -4.82
CA ARG A 207 2.26 19.87 -4.47
C ARG A 207 2.82 19.10 -3.27
N TRP A 208 2.03 18.87 -2.22
CA TRP A 208 2.43 18.00 -1.10
C TRP A 208 2.85 16.59 -1.55
N MET A 209 2.21 16.01 -2.57
CA MET A 209 2.54 14.68 -3.08
C MET A 209 3.88 14.71 -3.81
N TYR A 210 4.12 15.70 -4.67
CA TYR A 210 5.42 15.92 -5.30
C TYR A 210 6.53 16.09 -4.25
N LEU A 211 6.30 16.91 -3.23
CA LEU A 211 7.25 17.16 -2.14
C LEU A 211 7.56 15.89 -1.34
N GLY A 212 6.57 15.04 -1.06
CA GLY A 212 6.77 13.74 -0.42
C GLY A 212 7.67 12.81 -1.26
N ARG A 213 7.46 12.75 -2.58
CA ARG A 213 8.33 11.98 -3.49
C ARG A 213 9.73 12.56 -3.61
N LEU A 214 9.85 13.89 -3.62
CA LEU A 214 11.14 14.57 -3.61
C LEU A 214 11.91 14.28 -2.32
N ALA A 215 11.22 14.28 -1.18
CA ALA A 215 11.81 13.88 0.10
C ALA A 215 12.34 12.45 0.06
N GLU A 216 11.59 11.50 -0.53
CA GLU A 216 12.05 10.11 -0.72
C GLU A 216 13.45 10.05 -1.36
N LEU A 217 13.68 10.80 -2.44
CA LEU A 217 14.98 10.85 -3.13
C LEU A 217 16.11 11.38 -2.22
N TYR A 218 15.86 12.48 -1.50
CA TYR A 218 16.84 13.01 -0.54
C TYR A 218 17.10 12.04 0.62
N GLY A 219 16.07 11.29 1.02
CA GLY A 219 16.16 10.27 2.06
C GLY A 219 17.05 9.10 1.68
N MET A 220 17.05 8.71 0.40
CA MET A 220 17.92 7.63 -0.12
C MET A 220 19.41 7.98 -0.10
N VAL A 221 19.75 9.27 -0.21
CA VAL A 221 21.15 9.75 -0.13
C VAL A 221 21.51 10.30 1.25
N ASN A 222 20.64 10.11 2.25
CA ASN A 222 20.79 10.62 3.61
C ASN A 222 20.99 12.15 3.69
N ASP A 223 20.44 12.93 2.74
CA ASP A 223 20.37 14.38 2.85
C ASP A 223 19.25 14.78 3.83
N ARG A 224 19.59 14.71 5.12
CA ARG A 224 18.70 15.02 6.24
C ARG A 224 18.01 16.37 6.09
N LYS A 225 18.74 17.39 5.68
CA LYS A 225 18.23 18.77 5.65
C LYS A 225 17.13 18.89 4.61
N GLN A 226 17.40 18.41 3.40
CA GLN A 226 16.44 18.48 2.30
C GLN A 226 15.26 17.53 2.54
N PHE A 227 15.50 16.36 3.13
CA PHE A 227 14.44 15.42 3.53
C PHE A 227 13.42 16.08 4.47
N ILE A 228 13.89 16.67 5.58
CA ILE A 228 13.03 17.30 6.59
C ILE A 228 12.32 18.52 6.01
N GLU A 229 13.02 19.36 5.23
CA GLU A 229 12.42 20.56 4.64
C GLU A 229 11.30 20.19 3.64
N CYS A 230 11.49 19.18 2.80
CA CYS A 230 10.45 18.73 1.88
C CYS A 230 9.22 18.22 2.63
N MET A 231 9.39 17.42 3.69
CA MET A 231 8.26 16.92 4.49
C MET A 231 7.54 18.03 5.25
N LYS A 232 8.29 19.00 5.78
CA LYS A 232 7.70 20.20 6.40
C LYS A 232 6.84 20.96 5.39
N LEU A 233 7.39 21.27 4.21
CA LEU A 233 6.66 22.00 3.17
C LEU A 233 5.42 21.22 2.69
N ALA A 234 5.50 19.89 2.59
CA ALA A 234 4.36 19.05 2.25
C ALA A 234 3.26 19.17 3.32
N CYS A 235 3.64 19.11 4.61
CA CYS A 235 2.71 19.24 5.72
C CYS A 235 2.08 20.64 5.81
N GLU A 236 2.82 21.69 5.47
CA GLU A 236 2.29 23.07 5.38
C GLU A 236 1.30 23.24 4.21
N ASP A 237 1.52 22.52 3.11
CA ASP A 237 0.67 22.52 1.91
C ASP A 237 -0.64 21.73 2.13
N ALA A 238 -0.61 20.68 2.96
CA ALA A 238 -1.77 19.85 3.31
C ALA A 238 -1.91 19.60 4.83
N PRO A 239 -2.23 20.64 5.63
CA PRO A 239 -2.21 20.55 7.09
C PRO A 239 -3.28 19.63 7.70
N GLY A 240 -4.34 19.31 6.94
CA GLY A 240 -5.41 18.38 7.36
C GLY A 240 -5.25 16.95 6.84
N ASN A 241 -4.10 16.62 6.22
CA ASN A 241 -3.83 15.29 5.69
C ASN A 241 -2.99 14.48 6.69
N PRO A 242 -3.58 13.51 7.41
CA PRO A 242 -2.86 12.76 8.44
C PRO A 242 -1.70 11.92 7.90
N ALA A 243 -1.72 11.49 6.62
CA ALA A 243 -0.59 10.77 6.02
C ALA A 243 0.65 11.68 5.96
N VAL A 244 0.49 12.91 5.48
CA VAL A 244 1.59 13.87 5.35
C VAL A 244 2.09 14.36 6.71
N GLN A 245 1.20 14.51 7.68
CA GLN A 245 1.59 14.82 9.07
C GLN A 245 2.43 13.70 9.69
N LEU A 246 2.06 12.43 9.46
CA LEU A 246 2.84 11.28 9.92
C LEU A 246 4.18 11.17 9.19
N ASP A 247 4.25 11.47 7.90
CA ASP A 247 5.52 11.48 7.14
C ASP A 247 6.48 12.54 7.69
N TYR A 248 5.97 13.73 8.05
CA TYR A 248 6.78 14.75 8.69
C TYR A 248 7.21 14.37 10.11
N ALA A 249 6.32 13.78 10.90
CA ALA A 249 6.68 13.23 12.21
C ALA A 249 7.77 12.16 12.07
N TYR A 250 7.65 11.25 11.10
CA TYR A 250 8.66 10.24 10.81
C TYR A 250 10.01 10.85 10.44
N ALA A 251 10.03 11.92 9.64
CA ALA A 251 11.26 12.63 9.30
C ALA A 251 12.01 13.14 10.53
N LEU A 252 11.28 13.78 11.44
CA LEU A 252 11.80 14.27 12.71
C LEU A 252 12.32 13.11 13.57
N LEU A 253 11.55 12.02 13.68
CA LEU A 253 11.91 10.85 14.47
C LEU A 253 13.12 10.09 13.93
N LYS A 254 13.18 9.85 12.62
CA LYS A 254 14.27 9.13 11.93
C LYS A 254 15.63 9.77 12.24
N PHE A 255 15.66 11.10 12.26
CA PHE A 255 16.88 11.86 12.51
C PHE A 255 16.96 12.44 13.92
N GLN A 256 16.07 12.05 14.84
CA GLN A 256 16.01 12.56 16.22
C GLN A 256 16.01 14.10 16.32
N GLU A 257 15.36 14.77 15.38
CA GLU A 257 15.18 16.21 15.35
C GLU A 257 13.86 16.60 15.99
N ASN A 258 13.85 17.65 16.83
CA ASN A 258 12.64 18.26 17.37
C ASN A 258 11.56 17.26 17.84
N LEU A 259 11.93 16.35 18.74
CA LEU A 259 11.02 15.34 19.29
C LEU A 259 9.70 15.90 19.85
N PRO A 260 9.65 17.09 20.50
CA PRO A 260 8.39 17.69 20.93
C PRO A 260 7.42 17.97 19.78
N LEU A 261 7.92 18.41 18.62
CA LEU A 261 7.08 18.61 17.44
C LEU A 261 6.61 17.28 16.86
N ALA A 262 7.48 16.28 16.76
CA ALA A 262 7.09 14.94 16.30
C ALA A 262 5.98 14.34 17.17
N GLN A 263 6.10 14.47 18.50
CA GLN A 263 5.07 14.05 19.45
C GLN A 263 3.76 14.81 19.23
N LYS A 264 3.83 16.13 19.07
CA LYS A 264 2.64 16.96 18.79
C LYS A 264 1.92 16.50 17.52
N LEU A 265 2.65 16.30 16.43
CA LEU A 265 2.07 15.84 15.15
C LEU A 265 1.39 14.48 15.30
N ILE A 266 2.05 13.52 15.98
CA ILE A 266 1.46 12.20 16.24
C ILE A 266 0.18 12.33 17.06
N SER A 267 0.19 13.14 18.13
CA SER A 267 -1.01 13.36 18.96
C SER A 267 -2.14 14.05 18.21
N GLU A 268 -1.85 14.96 17.27
CA GLU A 268 -2.85 15.59 16.40
C GLU A 268 -3.46 14.59 15.41
N VAL A 269 -2.64 13.69 14.86
CA VAL A 269 -3.10 12.61 13.98
C VAL A 269 -3.96 11.59 14.75
N GLU A 270 -3.62 11.28 16.00
CA GLU A 270 -4.41 10.38 16.86
C GLU A 270 -5.85 10.87 17.12
N GLN A 271 -6.13 12.16 16.93
CA GLN A 271 -7.48 12.73 17.07
C GLN A 271 -8.27 12.73 15.75
N GLN A 272 -7.68 12.28 14.65
CA GLN A 272 -8.30 12.28 13.32
C GLN A 272 -8.79 10.88 12.94
N GLN A 273 -9.71 10.81 11.97
CA GLN A 273 -10.12 9.54 11.39
C GLN A 273 -9.01 9.00 10.48
N LEU A 274 -8.45 7.84 10.80
CA LEU A 274 -7.32 7.28 10.07
C LEU A 274 -7.78 6.18 9.11
N GLY A 275 -7.14 6.13 7.93
CA GLY A 275 -7.30 4.99 7.05
C GLY A 275 -6.63 3.76 7.65
N GLU A 276 -7.13 2.56 7.36
CA GLU A 276 -6.61 1.29 7.92
C GLU A 276 -5.08 1.15 7.85
N MET A 277 -4.47 1.62 6.75
CA MET A 277 -3.01 1.57 6.58
C MET A 277 -2.29 2.51 7.57
N LEU A 278 -2.80 3.73 7.76
CA LEU A 278 -2.22 4.68 8.71
C LEU A 278 -2.41 4.21 10.15
N GLU A 279 -3.56 3.63 10.48
CA GLU A 279 -3.80 2.99 11.79
C GLU A 279 -2.76 1.90 12.05
N ALA A 280 -2.49 1.04 11.06
CA ALA A 280 -1.51 -0.03 11.19
C ALA A 280 -0.05 0.47 11.28
N LEU A 281 0.24 1.66 10.75
CA LEU A 281 1.56 2.29 10.79
C LEU A 281 1.77 3.17 12.03
N LEU A 282 0.72 3.65 12.69
CA LEU A 282 0.82 4.52 13.86
C LEU A 282 1.67 3.91 15.01
N PRO A 283 1.54 2.60 15.36
CA PRO A 283 2.41 1.98 16.36
C PRO A 283 3.90 2.04 16.00
N HIS A 284 4.25 2.00 14.71
CA HIS A 284 5.64 2.15 14.29
C HIS A 284 6.21 3.52 14.67
N MET A 285 5.46 4.59 14.39
CA MET A 285 5.89 5.96 14.68
C MET A 285 5.99 6.20 16.19
N LYS A 286 5.00 5.74 16.95
CA LYS A 286 5.00 5.80 18.42
C LYS A 286 6.16 5.02 19.03
N GLY A 287 6.48 3.85 18.47
CA GLY A 287 7.63 3.06 18.88
C GLY A 287 8.95 3.79 18.71
N ILE A 288 9.17 4.46 17.57
CA ILE A 288 10.40 5.25 17.34
C ILE A 288 10.45 6.44 18.31
N LEU A 289 9.33 7.13 18.55
CA LEU A 289 9.26 8.22 19.53
C LEU A 289 9.64 7.75 20.94
N ALA A 290 9.00 6.69 21.43
CA ALA A 290 9.28 6.11 22.74
C ALA A 290 10.75 5.65 22.85
N LEU A 291 11.28 5.02 21.81
CA LEU A 291 12.68 4.59 21.72
C LEU A 291 13.65 5.78 21.75
N ASN A 292 13.32 6.89 21.09
CA ASN A 292 14.13 8.11 21.12
C ASN A 292 14.07 8.83 22.49
N GLN A 293 12.99 8.65 23.24
CA GLN A 293 12.82 9.19 24.59
C GLN A 293 13.40 8.27 25.69
N GLY A 294 13.90 7.08 25.32
CA GLY A 294 14.42 6.09 26.27
C GLY A 294 13.34 5.28 27.00
N HIS A 295 12.08 5.37 26.57
CA HIS A 295 10.97 4.56 27.09
C HIS A 295 10.95 3.19 26.42
N LEU A 296 11.97 2.37 26.70
CA LEU A 296 12.25 1.14 25.96
C LEU A 296 11.10 0.10 26.01
N ARG A 297 10.40 -0.01 27.14
CA ARG A 297 9.25 -0.94 27.26
C ARG A 297 8.05 -0.52 26.44
N GLU A 298 7.74 0.78 26.42
CA GLU A 298 6.69 1.33 25.58
C GLU A 298 7.03 1.16 24.09
N ALA A 299 8.30 1.36 23.72
CA ALA A 299 8.79 1.12 22.37
C ALA A 299 8.61 -0.36 21.95
N GLU A 300 8.97 -1.30 22.82
CA GLU A 300 8.79 -2.75 22.61
C GLU A 300 7.31 -3.08 22.31
N GLU A 301 6.39 -2.61 23.15
CA GLU A 301 4.96 -2.84 22.99
C GLU A 301 4.44 -2.26 21.66
N CYS A 302 4.84 -1.04 21.32
CA CYS A 302 4.45 -0.37 20.09
C CYS A 302 4.93 -1.14 18.85
N PHE A 303 6.20 -1.55 18.80
CA PHE A 303 6.71 -2.27 17.63
C PHE A 303 6.14 -3.68 17.51
N LEU A 304 5.89 -4.39 18.62
CA LEU A 304 5.21 -5.68 18.59
C LEU A 304 3.78 -5.55 18.06
N SER A 305 3.06 -4.51 18.47
CA SER A 305 1.73 -4.18 17.94
C SER A 305 1.79 -3.90 16.43
N GLY A 306 2.74 -3.07 15.99
CA GLY A 306 2.95 -2.79 14.55
C GLY A 306 3.25 -4.04 13.74
N VAL A 307 4.14 -4.93 14.21
CA VAL A 307 4.39 -6.22 13.54
C VAL A 307 3.12 -7.06 13.47
N SER A 308 2.34 -7.14 14.54
CA SER A 308 1.11 -7.95 14.58
C SER A 308 0.07 -7.47 13.56
N GLN A 309 -0.15 -6.15 13.49
CA GLN A 309 -1.14 -5.55 12.59
C GLN A 309 -0.70 -5.66 11.13
N LEU A 310 0.55 -5.33 10.81
CA LEU A 310 1.05 -5.30 9.44
C LEU A 310 1.30 -6.69 8.85
N SER A 311 1.66 -7.69 9.68
CA SER A 311 2.00 -9.04 9.19
C SER A 311 0.83 -9.74 8.48
N GLN A 312 -0.41 -9.37 8.78
CA GLN A 312 -1.59 -9.97 8.14
C GLN A 312 -1.65 -9.65 6.64
N LYS A 313 -1.22 -8.44 6.24
CA LYS A 313 -1.26 -7.96 4.85
C LYS A 313 0.11 -8.00 4.15
N ALA A 314 1.19 -8.23 4.91
CA ALA A 314 2.58 -8.17 4.40
C ALA A 314 2.88 -9.13 3.22
N ALA A 315 2.26 -10.32 3.20
CA ALA A 315 2.52 -11.30 2.14
C ALA A 315 1.99 -10.87 0.75
N SER A 316 0.93 -10.06 0.71
CA SER A 316 0.32 -9.58 -0.55
C SER A 316 0.75 -8.15 -0.91
N GLN A 317 1.38 -7.41 0.00
CA GLN A 317 1.75 -6.01 -0.19
C GLN A 317 3.24 -5.77 0.10
N PRO A 318 4.09 -5.54 -0.92
CA PRO A 318 5.54 -5.41 -0.76
C PRO A 318 5.96 -4.26 0.18
N LEU A 319 5.22 -3.15 0.20
CA LEU A 319 5.48 -2.01 1.09
C LEU A 319 5.16 -2.35 2.56
N THR A 320 4.07 -3.09 2.80
CA THR A 320 3.70 -3.55 4.14
C THR A 320 4.77 -4.48 4.71
N GLN A 321 5.32 -5.38 3.89
CA GLN A 321 6.46 -6.21 4.30
C GLN A 321 7.70 -5.37 4.66
N TYR A 322 7.97 -4.29 3.93
CA TYR A 322 9.05 -3.37 4.26
C TYR A 322 8.89 -2.78 5.67
N PHE A 323 7.70 -2.31 6.03
CA PHE A 323 7.45 -1.79 7.38
C PHE A 323 7.52 -2.87 8.45
N VAL A 324 7.11 -4.12 8.18
CA VAL A 324 7.33 -5.24 9.11
C VAL A 324 8.82 -5.44 9.39
N ASP A 325 9.66 -5.41 8.34
CA ASP A 325 11.11 -5.58 8.47
C ASP A 325 11.73 -4.40 9.26
N LEU A 326 11.27 -3.17 9.03
CA LEU A 326 11.70 -2.01 9.81
C LEU A 326 11.31 -2.11 11.29
N ASN A 327 10.08 -2.53 11.61
CA ASN A 327 9.65 -2.72 13.00
C ASN A 327 10.51 -3.78 13.70
N ARG A 328 10.86 -4.86 13.00
CA ARG A 328 11.79 -5.88 13.52
C ARG A 328 13.18 -5.33 13.75
N ALA A 329 13.68 -4.47 12.86
CA ALA A 329 14.96 -3.81 13.03
C ALA A 329 14.98 -2.91 14.27
N TYR A 330 13.92 -2.12 14.48
CA TYR A 330 13.80 -1.31 15.69
C TYR A 330 13.58 -2.15 16.95
N LEU A 331 12.86 -3.27 16.90
CA LEU A 331 12.80 -4.23 18.02
C LEU A 331 14.18 -4.75 18.38
N ALA A 332 15.02 -5.05 17.39
CA ALA A 332 16.38 -5.49 17.67
C ALA A 332 17.18 -4.42 18.43
N VAL A 333 17.05 -3.15 18.03
CA VAL A 333 17.63 -2.01 18.76
C VAL A 333 17.07 -1.93 20.18
N THR A 334 15.75 -1.94 20.34
CA THR A 334 15.09 -1.84 21.65
C THR A 334 15.54 -2.96 22.60
N TYR A 335 15.62 -4.20 22.13
CA TYR A 335 16.10 -5.32 22.95
C TYR A 335 17.59 -5.23 23.29
N ALA A 336 18.41 -4.71 22.37
CA ALA A 336 19.82 -4.45 22.65
C ALA A 336 19.97 -3.38 23.75
N GLU A 337 19.23 -2.27 23.65
CA GLU A 337 19.23 -1.20 24.67
C GLU A 337 18.65 -1.67 26.02
N LEU A 338 17.75 -2.67 26.02
CA LEU A 338 17.26 -3.35 27.23
C LEU A 338 18.24 -4.38 27.82
N GLY A 339 19.29 -4.77 27.08
CA GLY A 339 20.25 -5.81 27.47
C GLY A 339 19.81 -7.25 27.20
N ASP A 340 18.69 -7.48 26.50
CA ASP A 340 18.29 -8.83 26.04
C ASP A 340 18.90 -9.12 24.66
N PHE A 341 20.21 -9.40 24.65
CA PHE A 341 20.95 -9.63 23.41
C PHE A 341 20.45 -10.83 22.61
N LYS A 342 19.81 -11.82 23.26
CA LYS A 342 19.27 -12.99 22.58
C LYS A 342 18.02 -12.63 21.78
N ALA A 343 17.11 -11.86 22.37
CA ALA A 343 15.95 -11.33 21.66
C ALA A 343 16.39 -10.35 20.56
N ALA A 344 17.37 -9.50 20.85
CA ALA A 344 17.93 -8.55 19.91
C ALA A 344 18.46 -9.23 18.64
N GLU A 345 19.32 -10.24 18.78
CA GLU A 345 19.87 -11.01 17.66
C GLU A 345 18.78 -11.71 16.83
N LYS A 346 17.77 -12.30 17.49
CA LYS A 346 16.65 -12.96 16.81
C LYS A 346 15.92 -12.00 15.86
N PHE A 347 15.61 -10.78 16.32
CA PHE A 347 14.90 -9.81 15.49
C PHE A 347 15.82 -9.17 14.43
N TYR A 348 17.09 -8.98 14.75
CA TYR A 348 18.09 -8.50 13.78
C TYR A 348 18.20 -9.45 12.60
N GLN A 349 18.36 -10.75 12.82
CA GLN A 349 18.44 -11.76 11.75
C GLN A 349 17.23 -11.76 10.81
N LEU A 350 16.04 -11.45 11.33
CA LEU A 350 14.82 -11.37 10.52
C LEU A 350 14.79 -10.13 9.61
N ALA A 351 15.49 -9.05 9.97
CA ALA A 351 15.51 -7.79 9.24
C ALA A 351 16.81 -7.53 8.47
N GLU A 352 17.89 -8.26 8.78
CA GLU A 352 19.25 -7.98 8.32
C GLU A 352 19.35 -7.85 6.80
N SER A 353 18.77 -8.81 6.06
CA SER A 353 18.78 -8.81 4.59
C SER A 353 18.19 -7.52 4.03
N ARG A 354 17.08 -7.05 4.61
CA ARG A 354 16.44 -5.79 4.20
C ARG A 354 17.33 -4.59 4.49
N LEU A 355 17.83 -4.50 5.72
CA LEU A 355 18.65 -3.36 6.17
C LEU A 355 19.91 -3.18 5.31
N LYS A 356 20.59 -4.30 5.00
CA LYS A 356 21.78 -4.29 4.13
C LYS A 356 21.46 -3.89 2.70
N THR A 357 20.36 -4.40 2.16
CA THR A 357 20.01 -4.14 0.76
C THR A 357 19.59 -2.69 0.53
N LEU A 358 18.94 -2.07 1.53
CA LEU A 358 18.50 -0.68 1.46
C LEU A 358 19.50 0.32 2.05
N ASP A 359 20.69 -0.14 2.45
CA ASP A 359 21.74 0.67 3.08
C ASP A 359 21.22 1.56 4.22
N ASN A 360 20.38 0.99 5.09
CA ASN A 360 19.78 1.74 6.20
C ASN A 360 20.77 1.87 7.36
N SER A 361 21.82 2.66 7.14
CA SER A 361 22.97 2.83 8.03
C SER A 361 22.57 3.32 9.43
N LEU A 362 21.61 4.24 9.54
CA LEU A 362 21.18 4.81 10.83
C LEU A 362 20.70 3.75 11.83
N ILE A 363 19.87 2.81 11.38
CA ILE A 363 19.36 1.75 12.26
C ILE A 363 20.47 0.75 12.58
N LEU A 364 21.29 0.39 11.59
CA LEU A 364 22.42 -0.52 11.76
C LEU A 364 23.45 0.02 12.76
N GLU A 365 23.81 1.29 12.65
CA GLU A 365 24.74 1.98 13.55
C GLU A 365 24.19 2.07 14.98
N ARG A 366 22.89 2.36 15.12
CA ARG A 366 22.24 2.37 16.44
C ARG A 366 22.25 1.00 17.09
N TYR A 367 21.91 -0.04 16.32
CA TYR A 367 21.96 -1.42 16.80
C TYR A 367 23.38 -1.80 17.26
N GLN A 368 24.40 -1.52 16.44
CA GLN A 368 25.80 -1.78 16.78
C GLN A 368 26.27 -1.00 18.02
N SER A 369 25.77 0.21 18.22
CA SER A 369 26.10 1.04 19.36
C SER A 369 25.47 0.50 20.65
N ALA A 370 24.25 -0.05 20.58
CA ALA A 370 23.55 -0.66 21.71
C ALA A 370 24.15 -2.02 22.16
N LEU A 371 24.99 -2.66 21.34
CA LEU A 371 25.69 -3.90 21.69
C LEU A 371 27.03 -3.68 22.42
N LYS A 372 27.50 -2.43 22.51
CA LYS A 372 28.74 -2.07 23.21
C LYS A 372 28.44 -1.75 24.67
#